data_AF-A0A920BGR8-F1
#
_entry.id   AF-A0A920BGR8-F1
#
_cell.length_a   1.000
_cell.length_b   1.000
_cell.length_c   1.000
_cell.angle_alpha   90.00
_cell.angle_beta   90.00
_cell.angle_gamma   90.00
#
_symmetry.space_group_name_H-M   'P 1'
#
loop_
_entity.id
_entity.type
_entity.pdbx_description
1 polymer ?
#
loop_
_entity_poly.entity_id
_entity_poly.type
_entity_poly.pdbx_seq_one_letter_code
_entity_poly.pdbx_strand_id
1 'polypeptide(L)' 'MHSGSSFDEGNLEVQTVYRPVNRAGCYVPGGRASYPSTVLMTVIPAVIAGVSDVVICTPQERMARLAQQY' A
#
# COMPACT_ATOMS: atom_id res chain seq x y z
N MET A 1 4.42 -0.82 -17.15
CA MET A 1 5.12 -2.03 -16.67
C MET A 1 4.28 -3.24 -17.04
N HIS A 2 4.51 -3.83 -18.21
CA HIS A 2 3.95 -5.13 -18.60
C HIS A 2 5.12 -6.04 -18.96
N SER A 3 5.69 -6.67 -17.93
CA SER A 3 6.71 -7.71 -18.04
C SER A 3 6.12 -9.00 -17.48
N GLY A 4 4.99 -9.42 -18.03
CA GLY A 4 4.46 -10.74 -17.78
C GLY A 4 5.26 -11.78 -18.55
N SER A 5 5.57 -12.93 -17.95
CA SER A 5 6.02 -14.08 -18.73
C SER A 5 4.85 -14.65 -19.50
N SER A 6 5.12 -15.01 -20.76
CA SER A 6 4.20 -15.74 -21.62
C SER A 6 4.86 -17.07 -22.00
N PHE A 7 4.13 -18.16 -21.84
CA PHE A 7 4.54 -19.49 -22.28
C PHE A 7 3.55 -19.96 -23.35
N ASP A 8 4.07 -20.46 -24.47
CA ASP A 8 3.29 -20.98 -25.58
C ASP A 8 3.79 -22.39 -25.92
N GLU A 9 2.90 -23.38 -25.84
CA GLU A 9 3.19 -24.76 -26.22
C GLU A 9 2.01 -25.36 -27.00
N GLY A 10 2.17 -25.45 -28.32
CA GLY A 10 1.15 -26.01 -29.22
C GLY A 10 -0.05 -25.08 -29.41
N ASN A 11 -1.18 -25.40 -28.78
CA ASN A 11 -2.43 -24.60 -28.83
C ASN A 11 -2.79 -24.03 -27.44
N LEU A 12 -1.81 -23.92 -26.54
CA LEU A 12 -1.99 -23.41 -25.19
C LEU A 12 -1.09 -22.20 -24.98
N GLU A 13 -1.71 -21.06 -24.69
CA GLU A 13 -1.05 -19.82 -24.30
C GLU A 13 -1.34 -19.52 -22.82
N VAL A 14 -0.28 -19.28 -22.04
CA VAL A 14 -0.38 -18.87 -20.64
C VAL A 14 0.33 -17.53 -20.47
N GLN A 15 -0.36 -16.54 -19.92
CA GLN A 15 0.18 -15.20 -19.66
C GLN A 15 0.06 -14.85 -18.18
N THR A 16 1.13 -14.28 -17.62
CA THR A 16 1.06 -13.63 -16.31
C THR A 16 0.76 -12.14 -16.48
N VAL A 17 -0.28 -11.63 -15.81
CA VAL A 17 -0.63 -10.20 -15.89
C VAL A 17 -0.59 -9.56 -14.51
N TYR A 18 0.17 -8.46 -14.39
CA TYR A 18 0.20 -7.64 -13.18
C TYR A 18 -0.84 -6.52 -13.29
N ARG A 19 -1.70 -6.41 -12.27
CA ARG A 19 -2.67 -5.32 -12.14
C ARG A 19 -2.68 -4.84 -10.69
N PRO A 20 -2.73 -3.53 -10.44
CA PRO A 20 -2.89 -3.01 -9.08
C PRO A 20 -4.24 -3.40 -8.49
N VAL A 21 -4.30 -3.36 -7.16
CA VAL A 21 -5.58 -3.41 -6.44
C VAL A 21 -6.38 -2.12 -6.69
N ASN A 22 -7.70 -2.20 -6.58
CA ASN A 22 -8.57 -1.02 -6.72
C ASN A 22 -8.36 -0.01 -5.58
N ARG A 23 -8.11 -0.50 -4.35
CA ARG A 23 -7.91 0.33 -3.16
C ARG A 23 -6.83 -0.25 -2.25
N ALA A 24 -6.00 0.62 -1.67
CA ALA A 24 -4.99 0.27 -0.68
C ALA A 24 -5.18 1.09 0.61
N GLY A 25 -5.14 0.42 1.76
CA GLY A 25 -5.08 1.05 3.08
C GLY A 25 -3.65 1.08 3.60
N CYS A 26 -3.13 2.27 3.90
CA CYS A 26 -1.79 2.53 4.41
C CYS A 26 -1.88 2.92 5.89
N TYR A 27 -1.48 2.03 6.79
CA TYR A 27 -1.40 2.38 8.21
C TYR A 27 -0.10 3.13 8.52
N VAL A 28 -0.23 4.27 9.18
CA VAL A 28 0.88 5.12 9.61
C VAL A 28 0.81 5.21 11.13
N PRO A 29 1.79 4.65 11.85
CA PRO A 29 1.87 4.79 13.30
C PRO A 29 1.86 6.27 13.70
N GLY A 30 1.28 6.56 14.86
CA GLY A 30 1.23 7.91 15.42
C GLY A 30 1.28 7.87 16.95
N GLY A 31 1.21 9.04 17.58
CA GLY A 31 1.09 9.19 19.03
C GLY A 31 2.31 9.80 19.70
N ARG A 32 3.46 9.10 19.72
CA ARG A 32 4.69 9.62 20.36
C ARG A 32 5.60 10.41 19.42
N ALA A 33 5.57 10.11 18.13
CA ALA A 33 6.38 10.77 17.11
C ALA A 33 5.66 10.79 15.76
N SER A 34 6.06 11.72 14.89
CA SER A 34 5.64 11.74 13.49
C SER A 34 6.53 10.82 12.67
N TYR A 35 5.94 9.92 11.88
CA TYR A 35 6.66 8.98 11.01
C TYR A 35 6.39 9.27 9.52
N PRO A 36 6.85 10.42 8.98
CA PRO A 36 6.65 10.75 7.57
C PRO A 36 7.29 9.72 6.64
N SER A 37 8.37 9.07 7.08
CA SER A 37 9.00 7.96 6.34
C SER A 37 8.05 6.79 6.11
N THR A 38 7.20 6.46 7.08
CA THR A 38 6.20 5.38 6.92
C THR A 38 5.15 5.74 5.89
N VAL A 39 4.74 7.01 5.81
CA VAL A 39 3.86 7.49 4.73
C VAL A 39 4.52 7.25 3.38
N LEU A 40 5.77 7.70 3.22
CA LEU A 40 6.51 7.54 1.95
C LEU A 40 6.64 6.06 1.57
N MET A 41 7.03 5.20 2.51
CA MET A 41 7.23 3.77 2.25
C MET A 41 5.95 3.03 1.87
N THR A 42 4.79 3.47 2.33
CA THR A 42 3.52 2.76 2.12
C THR A 42 2.71 3.33 0.95
N VAL A 43 2.69 4.66 0.81
CA VAL A 43 1.87 5.36 -0.20
C VAL A 43 2.56 5.40 -1.56
N ILE A 44 3.86 5.69 -1.61
CA ILE A 44 4.60 5.78 -2.87
C ILE A 44 4.47 4.50 -3.73
N PRO A 45 4.70 3.27 -3.20
CA PRO A 45 4.55 2.08 -4.03
C PRO A 45 3.11 1.87 -4.51
N ALA A 46 2.09 2.22 -3.72
CA ALA A 46 0.69 2.12 -4.14
C ALA A 46 0.39 3.08 -5.31
N VAL A 47 0.92 4.31 -5.25
CA VAL A 47 0.81 5.30 -6.32
C VAL A 47 1.56 4.83 -7.58
N ILE A 48 2.80 4.36 -7.45
CA ILE A 48 3.59 3.86 -8.58
C ILE A 48 2.94 2.63 -9.23
N ALA A 49 2.32 1.75 -8.42
CA ALA A 49 1.57 0.60 -8.92
C ALA A 49 0.29 0.99 -9.68
N GLY A 50 -0.22 2.21 -9.51
CA GLY A 50 -1.43 2.70 -10.16
C GLY A 50 -2.72 2.38 -9.39
N VAL A 51 -2.65 2.23 -8.07
CA VAL A 51 -3.84 2.04 -7.23
C VAL A 51 -4.72 3.30 -7.29
N SER A 52 -6.01 3.12 -7.58
CA SER A 52 -6.93 4.26 -7.80
C SER A 52 -7.35 4.96 -6.50
N ASP A 53 -7.52 4.21 -5.41
CA ASP A 53 -7.84 4.76 -4.09
C ASP A 53 -6.76 4.40 -3.06
N VAL A 54 -6.04 5.38 -2.53
CA VAL A 54 -5.08 5.18 -1.45
C VAL A 54 -5.57 5.91 -0.19
N VAL A 55 -5.80 5.15 0.89
CA VAL A 55 -6.35 5.66 2.15
C VAL A 55 -5.31 5.52 3.25
N ILE A 56 -5.07 6.59 4.01
CA ILE A 56 -4.15 6.55 5.17
C ILE A 56 -4.95 6.42 6.46
N CYS A 57 -4.57 5.46 7.30
CA CYS A 57 -5.08 5.30 8.66
C CYS A 57 -3.98 5.66 9.66
N THR A 58 -4.23 6.61 10.56
CA THR A 58 -3.27 6.96 11.62
C THR A 58 -4.01 7.25 12.93
N PRO A 59 -3.50 6.78 14.09
CA PRO A 59 -4.11 7.12 15.37
C PRO A 59 -3.86 8.60 15.68
N GLN A 60 -4.92 9.29 16.06
CA GLN A 60 -4.89 10.69 16.49
C GLN A 60 -4.09 10.89 17.78
N GLU A 61 -3.24 11.92 17.83
CA GLU A 61 -2.31 12.20 18.94
C GLU A 61 -3.02 12.24 20.31
N ARG A 62 -4.24 12.78 20.35
CA ARG A 62 -5.06 12.86 21.57
C ARG A 62 -5.38 11.48 22.17
N MET A 63 -5.57 10.46 21.33
CA MET A 63 -5.85 9.09 21.77
C MET A 63 -4.62 8.45 22.42
N ALA A 64 -3.43 8.69 21.86
CA ALA A 64 -2.18 8.15 22.40
C ALA A 64 -1.80 8.75 23.76
N ARG A 65 -2.16 10.01 24.02
CA ARG A 65 -1.98 10.65 25.34
C ARG A 65 -2.89 10.03 26.40
N LEU A 66 -4.15 9.76 26.08
CA LEU A 66 -5.10 9.16 27.02
C LEU A 66 -4.73 7.71 27.39
N ALA A 67 -4.27 6.91 26.43
CA ALA A 67 -3.85 5.54 26.67
C ALA A 67 -2.55 5.38 27.48
N GLN A 68 -1.79 6.46 27.70
CA GLN A 68 -0.56 6.45 28.53
C GLN A 68 -0.78 6.98 29.95
N GLN A 69 -2.00 7.39 30.26
CA GLN A 69 -2.39 7.84 31.61
C GLN A 69 -3.06 6.73 32.42
N TYR A 70 -3.12 5.52 31.88
CA TYR A 70 -3.56 4.28 32.52
C TYR A 70 -2.42 3.25 32.45
#